data_AF-A0A8H3E953-F1
#
_entry.id   AF-A0A8H3E953-F1
#
_cell.length_a   1.000
_cell.length_b   1.000
_cell.length_c   1.000
_cell.angle_alpha   90.00
_cell.angle_beta   90.00
_cell.angle_gamma   90.00
#
_symmetry.space_group_name_H-M   'P 1'
#
loop_
_entity.id
_entity.type
_entity.pdbx_description
1 polymer ?
#
loop_
_entity_poly.entity_id
_entity_poly.type
_entity_poly.pdbx_seq_one_letter_code
_entity_poly.pdbx_strand_id
1 'polypeptide(L)'
;QEMVQIGEAVSPDMTVLVLDASIGQAAEAQSRAFKESSNFGAIIVTKMDGHAKGGGAISAVAATQTPIIFLGVGEHLTDLDKFSPQPFISKMLGMGDMQGLMETIQDMAMSNPDKHKEMAKKLEEGKLSIRDWREQINNVMSMRVLPLTRQPPLTPFSQ
;
A
#
# COMPACT_ATOMS: atom_id res chain seq x y z
N GLN A 1 -33.29 2.41 -11.26
CA GLN A 1 -34.52 3.16 -10.92
C GLN A 1 -34.67 3.31 -9.42
N GLU A 2 -34.60 2.23 -8.64
CA GLU A 2 -34.70 2.30 -7.16
C GLU A 2 -33.68 3.24 -6.50
N MET A 3 -32.39 3.16 -6.91
CA MET A 3 -31.34 4.05 -6.39
C MET A 3 -31.64 5.54 -6.58
N VAL A 4 -32.25 5.92 -7.70
CA VAL A 4 -32.61 7.33 -7.99
C VAL A 4 -33.72 7.79 -7.04
N GLN A 5 -34.73 6.94 -6.83
CA GLN A 5 -35.85 7.23 -5.92
C GLN A 5 -35.37 7.41 -4.47
N ILE A 6 -34.44 6.57 -4.01
CA ILE A 6 -33.83 6.71 -2.68
C ILE A 6 -33.03 8.00 -2.58
N GLY A 7 -32.24 8.33 -3.61
CA GLY A 7 -31.46 9.56 -3.67
C GLY A 7 -32.33 10.82 -3.58
N GLU A 8 -33.46 10.84 -4.30
CA GLU A 8 -34.43 11.95 -4.26
C GLU A 8 -35.14 12.04 -2.89
N ALA A 9 -35.50 10.91 -2.29
CA ALA A 9 -36.21 10.88 -1.01
C ALA A 9 -35.34 11.31 0.18
N VAL A 10 -34.06 10.94 0.19
CA VAL A 10 -33.16 11.16 1.32
C VAL A 10 -32.31 12.42 1.14
N SER A 11 -32.02 12.83 -0.11
CA SER A 11 -31.14 13.97 -0.42
C SER A 11 -29.78 13.92 0.31
N PRO A 12 -28.96 12.89 0.06
CA PRO A 12 -27.70 12.70 0.78
C PRO A 12 -26.68 13.81 0.48
N ASP A 13 -25.92 14.24 1.49
CA ASP A 13 -24.82 15.19 1.32
C ASP A 13 -23.70 14.66 0.42
N MET A 14 -23.46 13.34 0.49
CA MET A 14 -22.46 12.65 -0.33
C MET A 14 -22.86 11.21 -0.60
N THR A 15 -22.84 10.83 -1.88
CA THR A 15 -22.95 9.43 -2.30
C THR A 15 -21.57 8.88 -2.62
N VAL A 16 -21.30 7.63 -2.22
CA VAL A 16 -20.01 6.97 -2.43
C VAL A 16 -20.20 5.71 -3.26
N LEU A 17 -19.41 5.56 -4.33
CA LEU A 17 -19.35 4.32 -5.09
C LEU A 17 -18.33 3.38 -4.45
N VAL A 18 -18.76 2.17 -4.09
CA VAL A 18 -17.87 1.11 -3.62
C VAL A 18 -17.55 0.18 -4.78
N LEU A 19 -16.28 0.06 -5.12
CA LEU A 19 -15.79 -0.69 -6.26
C LEU A 19 -14.83 -1.79 -5.81
N ASP A 20 -14.97 -2.97 -6.40
CA ASP A 20 -14.09 -4.11 -6.14
C ASP A 20 -12.83 -4.00 -7.01
N ALA A 21 -11.64 -4.14 -6.43
CA ALA A 21 -10.38 -4.07 -7.17
C ALA A 21 -10.27 -5.12 -8.31
N SER A 22 -11.00 -6.22 -8.23
CA SER A 22 -10.99 -7.32 -9.22
C SER A 22 -11.85 -7.07 -10.46
N ILE A 23 -12.67 -6.01 -10.47
CA ILE A 23 -13.62 -5.71 -11.56
C ILE A 23 -12.97 -5.56 -12.96
N GLY A 24 -11.68 -5.21 -13.00
CA GLY A 24 -10.91 -5.08 -14.23
C GLY A 24 -11.51 -4.08 -15.23
N GLN A 25 -11.64 -4.50 -16.48
CA GLN A 25 -12.05 -3.66 -17.61
C GLN A 25 -13.51 -3.16 -17.51
N ALA A 26 -14.37 -3.88 -16.77
CA ALA A 26 -15.77 -3.48 -16.62
C ALA A 26 -15.96 -2.23 -15.75
N ALA A 27 -14.92 -1.81 -15.01
CA ALA A 27 -14.99 -0.67 -14.10
C ALA A 27 -15.45 0.61 -14.78
N GLU A 28 -14.96 0.90 -15.99
CA GLU A 28 -15.27 2.14 -16.70
C GLU A 28 -16.75 2.23 -17.04
N ALA A 29 -17.29 1.20 -17.71
CA ALA A 29 -18.69 1.18 -18.13
C ALA A 29 -19.65 1.22 -16.93
N GLN A 30 -19.35 0.46 -15.86
CA GLN A 30 -20.18 0.46 -14.67
C GLN A 30 -20.13 1.80 -13.94
N SER A 31 -18.93 2.34 -13.69
CA SER A 31 -18.79 3.61 -12.97
C SER A 31 -19.47 4.75 -13.71
N ARG A 32 -19.39 4.78 -15.05
CA ARG A 32 -20.09 5.76 -15.89
C ARG A 32 -21.62 5.68 -15.72
N ALA A 33 -22.19 4.47 -15.81
CA ALA A 33 -23.63 4.27 -15.64
C ALA A 33 -24.13 4.67 -14.25
N PHE A 34 -23.37 4.36 -13.19
CA PHE A 34 -23.68 4.80 -11.83
C PHE A 34 -23.55 6.31 -11.66
N LYS A 35 -22.56 6.94 -12.31
CA LYS A 35 -22.34 8.38 -12.26
C LYS A 35 -23.51 9.15 -12.89
N GLU A 36 -24.00 8.67 -14.04
CA GLU A 36 -25.17 9.24 -14.71
C GLU A 36 -26.45 9.12 -13.88
N SER A 37 -26.58 8.03 -13.11
CA SER A 37 -27.82 7.75 -12.36
C SER A 37 -27.86 8.42 -10.98
N SER A 38 -26.77 8.37 -10.20
CA SER A 38 -26.76 8.78 -8.79
C SER A 38 -25.71 9.85 -8.46
N ASN A 39 -24.95 10.30 -9.45
CA ASN A 39 -23.92 11.34 -9.33
C ASN A 39 -23.11 11.28 -8.02
N PHE A 40 -22.40 10.18 -7.80
CA PHE A 40 -21.61 9.99 -6.57
C PHE A 40 -20.37 10.91 -6.51
N GLY A 41 -19.98 11.33 -5.31
CA GLY A 41 -18.91 12.31 -5.08
C GLY A 41 -17.57 11.70 -4.69
N ALA A 42 -17.53 10.43 -4.32
CA ALA A 42 -16.30 9.73 -3.94
C ALA A 42 -16.33 8.24 -4.30
N ILE A 43 -15.16 7.63 -4.39
CA ILE A 43 -14.97 6.20 -4.65
C ILE A 43 -14.22 5.55 -3.48
N ILE A 44 -14.67 4.36 -3.08
CA ILE A 44 -13.91 3.46 -2.20
C ILE A 44 -13.57 2.21 -3.00
N VAL A 45 -12.31 1.80 -2.97
CA VAL A 45 -11.85 0.59 -3.65
C VAL A 45 -11.61 -0.50 -2.61
N THR A 46 -12.22 -1.66 -2.76
CA THR A 46 -12.10 -2.78 -1.80
C THR A 46 -11.28 -3.93 -2.37
N LYS A 47 -10.93 -4.89 -1.51
CA LYS A 47 -10.17 -6.11 -1.87
C LYS A 47 -8.78 -5.84 -2.45
N MET A 48 -8.11 -4.80 -1.94
CA MET A 48 -6.75 -4.39 -2.34
C MET A 48 -5.64 -5.24 -1.69
N ASP A 49 -6.01 -6.16 -0.79
CA ASP A 49 -5.20 -7.23 -0.21
C ASP A 49 -4.96 -8.40 -1.18
N GLY A 50 -5.84 -8.55 -2.17
CA GLY A 50 -5.74 -9.60 -3.17
C GLY A 50 -4.66 -9.36 -4.23
N HIS A 51 -4.66 -10.22 -5.26
CA HIS A 51 -3.76 -10.13 -6.41
C HIS A 51 -4.16 -9.04 -7.42
N ALA A 52 -5.25 -8.32 -7.15
CA ALA A 52 -5.75 -7.27 -8.03
C ALA A 52 -4.81 -6.05 -7.98
N LYS A 53 -4.32 -5.64 -9.15
CA LYS A 53 -3.39 -4.49 -9.28
C LYS A 53 -4.10 -3.12 -9.21
N GLY A 54 -5.40 -3.07 -8.93
CA GLY A 54 -6.16 -1.81 -8.80
C GLY A 54 -6.43 -1.08 -10.12
N GLY A 55 -6.15 -1.67 -11.29
CA GLY A 55 -6.33 -1.00 -12.59
C GLY A 55 -7.77 -0.55 -12.87
N GLY A 56 -8.76 -1.31 -12.41
CA GLY A 56 -10.18 -0.93 -12.54
C GLY A 56 -10.52 0.38 -11.80
N ALA A 57 -9.86 0.66 -10.67
CA ALA A 57 -10.06 1.89 -9.94
C ALA A 57 -9.61 3.12 -10.75
N ILE A 58 -8.50 3.01 -11.49
CA ILE A 58 -8.03 4.09 -12.38
C ILE A 58 -9.04 4.31 -13.50
N SER A 59 -9.55 3.24 -14.11
CA SER A 59 -10.59 3.33 -15.14
C SER A 59 -11.86 4.02 -14.62
N ALA A 60 -12.28 3.72 -13.38
CA ALA A 60 -13.42 4.38 -12.75
C ALA A 60 -13.18 5.88 -12.54
N VAL A 61 -12.01 6.27 -12.03
CA VAL A 61 -11.63 7.69 -11.84
C VAL A 61 -11.58 8.41 -13.20
N ALA A 62 -10.97 7.81 -14.21
CA ALA A 62 -10.89 8.39 -15.55
C ALA A 62 -12.27 8.61 -16.18
N ALA A 63 -13.19 7.66 -16.00
CA ALA A 63 -14.54 7.73 -16.56
C ALA A 63 -15.44 8.75 -15.85
N THR A 64 -15.25 8.95 -14.55
CA THR A 64 -16.21 9.69 -13.70
C THR A 64 -15.66 10.97 -13.10
N GLN A 65 -14.36 11.23 -13.26
CA GLN A 65 -13.63 12.36 -12.67
C GLN A 65 -13.86 12.50 -11.16
N THR A 66 -14.09 11.36 -10.49
CA THR A 66 -14.44 11.31 -9.07
C THR A 66 -13.27 10.74 -8.26
N PRO A 67 -12.86 11.38 -7.15
CA PRO A 67 -11.68 10.96 -6.40
C PRO A 67 -11.92 9.67 -5.61
N ILE A 68 -10.84 8.90 -5.42
CA ILE A 68 -10.81 7.78 -4.47
C ILE A 68 -10.46 8.34 -3.08
N ILE A 69 -11.22 7.95 -2.06
CA ILE A 69 -11.02 8.42 -0.67
C ILE A 69 -10.44 7.34 0.26
N PHE A 70 -10.81 6.07 0.05
CA PHE A 70 -10.34 4.95 0.87
C PHE A 70 -10.04 3.69 0.04
N LEU A 71 -9.16 2.86 0.60
CA LEU A 71 -8.78 1.54 0.11
C LEU A 71 -9.09 0.50 1.20
N GLY A 72 -9.91 -0.50 0.88
CA GLY A 72 -10.11 -1.69 1.71
C GLY A 72 -8.98 -2.69 1.47
N VAL A 73 -8.15 -2.90 2.48
CA VAL A 73 -6.91 -3.70 2.43
C VAL A 73 -7.01 -4.99 3.26
N GLY A 74 -8.22 -5.45 3.53
CA GLY A 74 -8.49 -6.68 4.27
C GLY A 74 -9.97 -6.85 4.58
N GLU A 75 -10.26 -7.78 5.49
CA GLU A 75 -11.63 -8.18 5.85
C GLU A 75 -12.09 -7.61 7.20
N HIS A 76 -11.15 -7.12 8.03
CA HIS A 76 -11.48 -6.58 9.34
C HIS A 76 -12.00 -5.13 9.24
N LEU A 77 -12.74 -4.70 10.26
CA LEU A 77 -13.31 -3.34 10.34
C LEU A 77 -12.25 -2.23 10.31
N THR A 78 -11.01 -2.55 10.68
CA THR A 78 -9.87 -1.64 10.70
C THR A 78 -9.09 -1.62 9.39
N ASP A 79 -9.40 -2.50 8.44
CA ASP A 79 -8.61 -2.69 7.22
C ASP A 79 -9.05 -1.72 6.12
N LEU A 80 -9.15 -0.43 6.48
CA LEU A 80 -9.57 0.66 5.61
C LEU A 80 -8.55 1.80 5.68
N ASP A 81 -7.72 1.89 4.64
CA ASP A 81 -6.66 2.89 4.53
C ASP A 81 -7.12 4.12 3.74
N LYS A 82 -6.61 5.30 4.13
CA LYS A 82 -6.80 6.52 3.33
C LYS A 82 -6.08 6.38 1.99
N PHE A 83 -6.74 6.81 0.93
CA PHE A 83 -6.13 6.79 -0.40
C PHE A 83 -5.00 7.83 -0.52
N SER A 84 -3.85 7.38 -1.02
CA SER A 84 -2.75 8.24 -1.45
C SER A 84 -2.29 7.82 -2.85
N PRO A 85 -2.24 8.74 -3.84
CA PRO A 85 -1.90 8.40 -5.22
C PRO A 85 -0.50 7.77 -5.37
N GLN A 86 0.51 8.29 -4.66
CA GLN A 86 1.90 7.86 -4.81
C GLN A 86 2.09 6.37 -4.45
N PRO A 87 1.74 5.90 -3.24
CA PRO A 87 1.86 4.48 -2.89
C PRO A 87 1.02 3.57 -3.79
N PHE A 88 -0.17 4.02 -4.19
CA PHE A 88 -1.06 3.24 -5.05
C PHE A 88 -0.45 2.98 -6.44
N ILE A 89 0.10 4.01 -7.08
CA ILE A 89 0.75 3.89 -8.39
C ILE A 89 2.03 3.05 -8.28
N SER A 90 2.84 3.23 -7.23
CA SER A 90 4.04 2.41 -6.99
C SER A 90 3.69 0.92 -6.86
N LYS A 91 2.63 0.59 -6.10
CA LYS A 91 2.13 -0.79 -5.96
C LYS A 91 1.63 -1.33 -7.31
N MET A 92 0.90 -0.54 -8.10
CA MET A 92 0.38 -0.96 -9.41
C MET A 92 1.51 -1.24 -10.42
N LEU A 93 2.52 -0.38 -10.46
CA LEU A 93 3.68 -0.53 -11.36
C LEU A 93 4.62 -1.67 -10.95
N GLY A 94 4.35 -2.35 -9.84
CA GLY A 94 5.24 -3.37 -9.29
C GLY A 94 6.56 -2.80 -8.75
N MET A 95 6.64 -1.47 -8.63
CA MET A 95 7.77 -0.73 -8.04
C MET A 95 7.63 -0.70 -6.52
N GLY A 96 7.30 -1.87 -5.94
CA GLY A 96 7.01 -2.04 -4.52
C GLY A 96 8.01 -1.30 -3.65
N ASP A 97 7.47 -0.45 -2.78
CA ASP A 97 8.12 0.35 -1.75
C ASP A 97 9.57 0.80 -2.02
N MET A 98 9.88 1.24 -3.25
CA MET A 98 11.23 1.75 -3.56
C MET A 98 11.59 2.94 -2.68
N GLN A 99 10.62 3.69 -2.17
CA GLN A 99 10.84 4.74 -1.18
C GLN A 99 11.30 4.16 0.15
N GLY A 100 10.56 3.19 0.73
CA GLY A 100 11.01 2.50 1.95
C GLY A 100 12.34 1.78 1.78
N LEU A 101 12.59 1.19 0.60
CA LEU A 101 13.88 0.60 0.24
C LEU A 101 15.00 1.65 0.15
N MET A 102 14.74 2.81 -0.45
CA MET A 102 15.73 3.89 -0.56
C MET A 102 16.02 4.55 0.78
N GLU A 103 15.00 4.71 1.63
CA GLU A 103 15.14 5.16 3.03
C GLU A 103 15.94 4.15 3.83
N THR A 104 15.64 2.85 3.73
CA THR A 104 16.42 1.80 4.38
C THR A 104 17.87 1.76 3.88
N ILE A 105 18.09 1.96 2.58
CA ILE A 105 19.44 2.04 1.99
C ILE A 105 20.19 3.28 2.49
N GLN A 106 19.52 4.43 2.57
CA GLN A 106 20.11 5.67 3.10
C GLN A 106 20.44 5.52 4.59
N ASP A 107 19.52 4.97 5.38
CA ASP A 107 19.73 4.70 6.81
C ASP A 107 20.88 3.72 7.02
N MET A 108 20.98 2.65 6.22
CA MET A 108 22.11 1.73 6.27
C MET A 108 23.44 2.40 5.90
N ALA A 109 23.44 3.24 4.85
CA ALA A 109 24.61 3.97 4.42
C ALA A 109 25.09 4.99 5.48
N MET A 110 24.15 5.58 6.23
CA MET A 110 24.42 6.51 7.32
C MET A 110 24.80 5.82 8.64
N SER A 111 24.34 4.58 8.87
CA SER A 111 24.48 3.89 10.16
C SER A 111 25.82 3.16 10.34
N ASN A 112 26.60 2.86 9.29
CA ASN A 112 27.89 2.18 9.44
C ASN A 112 28.95 2.60 8.39
N PRO A 113 29.48 3.83 8.45
CA PRO A 113 30.60 4.26 7.60
C PRO A 113 31.87 3.39 7.79
N ASP A 114 32.09 2.89 9.00
CA ASP A 114 33.31 2.16 9.37
C ASP A 114 33.33 0.72 8.86
N LYS A 115 32.18 0.03 8.80
CA LYS A 115 32.09 -1.37 8.32
C LYS A 115 32.40 -1.49 6.82
N HIS A 116 32.07 -0.47 6.03
CA HIS A 116 32.40 -0.46 4.60
C HIS A 116 33.89 -0.24 4.35
N LYS A 117 34.56 0.59 5.17
CA LYS A 117 36.02 0.76 5.09
C LYS A 117 36.78 -0.52 5.49
N GLU A 118 36.36 -1.19 6.56
CA GLU A 118 37.01 -2.43 6.99
C GLU A 118 36.83 -3.58 6.00
N MET A 119 35.64 -3.71 5.39
CA MET A 119 35.42 -4.72 4.34
C MET A 119 36.19 -4.42 3.06
N ALA A 120 36.22 -3.15 2.62
CA ALA A 120 37.01 -2.75 1.45
C ALA A 120 38.50 -3.04 1.68
N LYS A 121 39.02 -2.74 2.86
CA LYS A 121 40.42 -2.98 3.22
C LYS A 121 40.76 -4.48 3.31
N LYS A 122 39.86 -5.31 3.87
CA LYS A 122 40.03 -6.78 3.92
C LYS A 122 39.96 -7.43 2.53
N LEU A 123 39.18 -6.85 1.62
CA LEU A 123 39.08 -7.29 0.22
C LEU A 123 40.34 -6.92 -0.58
N GLU A 124 40.86 -5.70 -0.41
CA GLU A 124 42.13 -5.26 -1.00
C GLU A 124 43.33 -6.08 -0.49
N GLU A 125 43.32 -6.46 0.79
CA GLU A 125 44.36 -7.31 1.39
C GLU A 125 44.21 -8.81 1.04
N GLY A 126 43.15 -9.21 0.31
CA GLY A 126 42.92 -10.61 -0.11
C GLY A 126 42.63 -11.58 1.05
N LYS A 127 42.29 -11.07 2.24
CA LYS A 127 42.09 -11.87 3.47
C LYS A 127 40.61 -12.12 3.75
N LEU A 128 39.83 -12.49 2.74
CA LEU A 128 38.46 -12.94 2.97
C LEU A 128 38.49 -14.38 3.51
N SER A 129 38.26 -14.53 4.83
CA SER A 129 38.10 -15.84 5.43
C SER A 129 36.67 -16.35 5.24
N ILE A 130 36.50 -17.67 5.17
CA ILE A 130 35.18 -18.33 5.20
C ILE A 130 34.39 -17.94 6.47
N ARG A 131 35.09 -17.58 7.56
CA ARG A 131 34.46 -17.05 8.77
C ARG A 131 33.79 -15.69 8.54
N ASP A 132 34.43 -14.78 7.81
CA ASP A 132 33.84 -13.46 7.50
C ASP A 132 32.61 -13.61 6.58
N TRP A 133 32.63 -14.57 5.65
CA TRP A 133 31.48 -14.89 4.80
C TRP A 133 30.29 -15.44 5.61
N ARG A 134 30.56 -16.28 6.62
CA ARG A 134 29.54 -16.82 7.52
C ARG A 134 28.90 -15.74 8.38
N GLU A 135 29.69 -14.79 8.88
CA GLU A 135 29.16 -13.65 9.65
C GLU A 135 28.28 -12.74 8.79
N GLN A 136 28.62 -12.52 7.52
CA GLN A 136 27.76 -11.75 6.61
C GLN A 136 26.41 -12.44 6.34
N ILE A 137 26.42 -13.75 6.07
CA ILE A 137 25.18 -14.52 5.86
C ILE A 137 24.32 -14.49 7.13
N ASN A 138 24.94 -14.66 8.30
CA ASN A 138 24.24 -14.57 9.57
C ASN A 138 23.64 -13.17 9.79
N ASN A 139 24.38 -12.09 9.56
CA ASN A 139 23.86 -10.73 9.73
C ASN A 139 22.69 -10.43 8.79
N VAL A 140 22.73 -10.90 7.54
CA VAL A 140 21.62 -10.76 6.58
C VAL A 140 20.40 -11.58 7.01
N MET A 141 20.61 -12.78 7.56
CA MET A 141 19.54 -13.64 8.06
C MET A 141 18.93 -13.12 9.37
N SER A 142 19.75 -12.56 10.26
CA SER A 142 19.33 -11.91 11.51
C SER A 142 18.53 -10.63 11.27
N MET A 143 18.80 -9.91 10.18
CA MET A 143 17.98 -8.76 9.77
C MET A 143 16.67 -9.17 9.09
N ARG A 144 16.56 -10.40 8.56
CA ARG A 144 15.32 -10.93 7.97
C ARG A 144 14.32 -11.46 9.00
N VAL A 145 14.72 -11.63 10.26
CA VAL A 145 13.86 -12.17 11.31
C VAL A 145 13.64 -11.11 12.41
N LEU A 146 12.59 -10.31 12.22
CA LEU A 146 11.54 -9.88 13.19
C LEU A 146 11.09 -8.39 13.01
N PRO A 147 9.81 -8.02 13.26
CA PRO A 147 8.59 -8.83 13.37
C PRO A 147 7.37 -8.29 12.59
N LEU A 148 6.55 -9.22 12.08
CA LEU A 148 5.12 -9.04 11.77
C LEU A 148 4.27 -8.97 13.07
N THR A 149 4.72 -8.25 14.09
CA THR A 149 3.96 -8.12 15.35
C THR A 149 4.45 -6.91 16.13
N ARG A 150 3.97 -5.73 15.76
CA ARG A 150 3.83 -4.62 16.70
C ARG A 150 2.35 -4.49 17.05
N GLN A 151 1.88 -5.35 17.96
CA GLN A 151 0.73 -4.94 18.76
C GLN A 151 1.22 -3.82 19.70
N PRO A 152 0.57 -2.65 19.73
CA PRO A 152 0.94 -1.61 20.69
C PRO A 152 0.67 -2.13 22.11
N PRO A 153 1.50 -1.78 23.10
CA PRO A 153 1.24 -2.14 24.48
C PRO A 153 -0.06 -1.46 24.93
N LEU A 154 -1.02 -2.27 25.39
CA LEU A 154 -2.18 -1.78 26.12
C LEU A 154 -1.68 -1.06 27.38
N THR A 155 -1.88 0.25 27.43
CA THR A 155 -1.71 1.03 28.65
C THR A 155 -2.69 0.52 29.71
N PRO A 156 -2.25 0.21 30.94
CA PRO A 156 -3.18 -0.10 32.00
C PRO A 156 -3.91 1.18 32.40
N PHE A 157 -5.23 1.20 32.20
CA PHE A 157 -6.12 2.11 32.90
C PHE A 157 -6.01 1.83 34.40
N SER A 158 -5.54 2.81 35.17
CA SER A 158 -5.64 2.83 36.62
C SER A 158 -5.54 4.27 37.13
N GLN A 159 -6.73 4.82 37.42
CA GLN A 159 -7.10 5.90 38.35
C GLN A 159 -6.31 7.21 38.38
#